data_AF-A0A1I7FYH4-F1
#
_entry.id   AF-A0A1I7FYH4-F1
#
_cell.length_a   1.000
_cell.length_b   1.000
_cell.length_c   1.000
_cell.angle_alpha   90.00
_cell.angle_beta   90.00
_cell.angle_gamma   90.00
#
_symmetry.space_group_name_H-M   'P 1'
#
loop_
_entity.id
_entity.type
_entity.pdbx_description
1 polymer ?
#
loop_
_entity_poly.entity_id
_entity_poly.type
_entity_poly.pdbx_seq_one_letter_code
_entity_poly.pdbx_strand_id
1 'polypeptide(L)'
;MFLSEAETESRLDDLRRQRAALDRAIAEHELYLGLGRRLARPAAEPARTAPAEPPRPDPAPRVSPETPRAEPVSPPVAEPVSVPTRPQAESPAGATARQDGRQDSRQEGRRLMAAAEEILTESGRPMHAAEIWEQLAARGLTLPGHDPVAALNTRLWKRAQAGTVFRRLGDAVYGLAS
;
A
#
# COMPACT_ATOMS: atom_id res chain seq x y z
N MET A 1 29.99 -4.73 -5.45
CA MET A 1 30.37 -3.30 -5.44
C MET A 1 29.64 -2.66 -4.27
N PHE A 2 30.30 -1.80 -3.51
CA PHE A 2 29.64 -1.01 -2.47
C PHE A 2 29.06 0.26 -3.08
N LEU A 3 28.02 0.83 -2.47
CA LEU A 3 27.54 2.16 -2.81
C LEU A 3 28.59 3.20 -2.42
N SER A 4 28.67 4.30 -3.16
CA SER A 4 29.41 5.47 -2.71
C SER A 4 28.74 6.12 -1.49
N GLU A 5 29.48 6.97 -0.79
CA GLU A 5 29.01 7.74 0.36
C GLU A 5 27.79 8.60 -0.01
N ALA A 6 27.87 9.38 -1.09
CA ALA A 6 26.78 10.21 -1.60
C ALA A 6 25.53 9.43 -2.03
N GLU A 7 25.68 8.24 -2.64
CA GLU A 7 24.53 7.35 -2.93
C GLU A 7 23.88 6.82 -1.65
N THR A 8 24.68 6.58 -0.62
CA THR A 8 24.22 6.11 0.69
C THR A 8 23.48 7.22 1.45
N GLU A 9 24.01 8.44 1.45
CA GLU A 9 23.36 9.63 2.03
C GLU A 9 22.04 9.96 1.34
N SER A 10 22.03 10.01 0.00
CA SER A 10 20.82 10.25 -0.80
C SER A 10 19.72 9.22 -0.48
N ARG A 11 20.10 7.94 -0.37
CA ARG A 11 19.18 6.85 -0.01
C ARG A 11 18.70 6.91 1.45
N LEU A 12 19.52 7.39 2.39
CA LEU A 12 19.09 7.66 3.76
C LEU A 12 18.08 8.80 3.80
N ASP A 13 18.26 9.84 2.99
CA ASP A 13 17.31 10.95 2.87
C ASP A 13 16.00 10.58 2.20
N ASP A 14 16.01 9.69 1.19
CA ASP A 14 14.78 9.10 0.65
C ASP A 14 14.03 8.27 1.70
N LEU A 15 14.73 7.47 2.50
CA LEU A 15 14.12 6.71 3.60
C LEU A 15 13.57 7.63 4.71
N ARG A 16 14.26 8.74 5.02
CA ARG A 16 13.75 9.79 5.93
C ARG A 16 12.49 10.46 5.38
N ARG A 17 12.47 10.81 4.09
CA ARG A 17 11.29 11.36 3.39
C ARG A 17 10.12 10.37 3.39
N GLN A 18 10.38 9.10 3.05
CA GLN A 18 9.38 8.03 3.02
C GLN A 18 8.77 7.80 4.42
N ARG A 19 9.61 7.72 5.46
CA ARG A 19 9.12 7.62 6.84
C ARG A 19 8.24 8.82 7.22
N ALA A 20 8.69 10.05 6.96
CA ALA A 20 7.92 11.25 7.28
C ALA A 20 6.59 11.36 6.51
N ALA A 21 6.44 10.67 5.37
CA ALA A 21 5.16 10.54 4.67
C ALA A 21 4.26 9.47 5.32
N LEU A 22 4.81 8.32 5.72
CA LEU A 22 4.09 7.27 6.44
C LEU A 22 3.59 7.74 7.81
N ASP A 23 4.43 8.42 8.59
CA ASP A 23 4.07 8.96 9.91
C ASP A 23 2.86 9.93 9.83
N ARG A 24 2.73 10.71 8.74
CA ARG A 24 1.55 11.56 8.48
C ARG A 24 0.30 10.74 8.11
N ALA A 25 0.45 9.76 7.22
CA ALA A 25 -0.65 8.91 6.78
C ALA A 25 -1.24 8.10 7.94
N ILE A 26 -0.40 7.63 8.88
CA ILE A 26 -0.83 6.98 10.11
C ILE A 26 -1.67 7.94 10.96
N ALA A 27 -1.17 9.15 11.25
CA ALA A 27 -1.90 10.14 12.04
C ALA A 27 -3.26 10.54 11.42
N GLU A 28 -3.32 10.65 10.09
CA GLU A 28 -4.58 10.88 9.36
C GLU A 28 -5.58 9.73 9.56
N HIS A 29 -5.15 8.47 9.45
CA HIS A 29 -6.01 7.31 9.68
C HIS A 29 -6.44 7.18 11.15
N GLU A 30 -5.58 7.55 12.11
CA GLU A 30 -5.95 7.61 13.52
C GLU A 30 -7.03 8.68 13.79
N LEU A 31 -6.98 9.84 13.13
CA LEU A 31 -8.03 10.85 13.20
C LEU A 31 -9.36 10.34 12.63
N TYR A 32 -9.33 9.62 11.49
CA TYR A 32 -10.52 8.99 10.92
C TYR A 32 -11.10 7.88 11.82
N LEU A 33 -10.26 7.03 12.43
CA LEU A 33 -10.71 6.04 13.41
C LEU A 33 -11.28 6.71 14.68
N GLY A 34 -10.70 7.82 15.12
CA GLY A 34 -11.22 8.64 16.22
C GLY A 34 -12.57 9.30 15.89
N LEU A 35 -12.78 9.74 14.65
CA LEU A 35 -14.09 10.19 14.16
C LEU A 35 -15.10 9.02 14.16
N GLY A 36 -14.75 7.88 13.58
CA GLY A 36 -15.60 6.69 13.50
C GLY A 36 -16.05 6.21 14.89
N ARG A 37 -15.14 6.15 15.88
CA ARG A 37 -15.46 5.81 17.27
C ARG A 37 -16.41 6.81 17.95
N ARG A 38 -16.36 8.10 17.58
CA ARG A 38 -17.30 9.12 18.09
C ARG A 38 -18.68 9.01 17.46
N LEU A 39 -18.76 8.72 16.15
CA LEU A 39 -20.02 8.57 15.42
C LEU A 39 -20.72 7.24 15.71
N ALA A 40 -19.96 6.16 15.89
CA ALA A 40 -20.49 4.83 16.23
C ALA A 40 -20.87 4.68 17.71
N ARG A 41 -20.53 5.66 18.57
CA ARG A 41 -21.03 5.73 19.95
C ARG A 41 -22.45 6.30 19.91
N PRO A 42 -23.51 5.52 20.22
CA PRO A 42 -24.84 6.09 20.39
C PRO A 42 -24.81 7.12 21.52
N ALA A 43 -25.71 8.11 21.45
CA ALA A 43 -25.74 9.25 22.37
C ALA A 43 -26.20 8.86 23.79
N ALA A 44 -25.33 8.14 24.52
CA ALA A 44 -25.41 8.04 25.97
C ALA A 44 -25.33 9.46 26.55
N GLU A 45 -26.35 9.86 27.30
CA GLU A 45 -26.56 11.24 27.70
C GLU A 45 -25.36 11.84 28.43
N PRO A 46 -24.97 13.10 28.12
CA PRO A 46 -24.19 13.88 29.06
C PRO A 46 -25.09 14.18 30.27
N ALA A 47 -24.90 13.44 31.36
CA ALA A 47 -25.61 13.67 32.61
C ALA A 47 -25.45 15.14 33.04
N ARG A 48 -26.54 15.90 32.98
CA ARG A 48 -26.52 17.35 33.17
C ARG A 48 -26.32 17.72 34.64
N THR A 49 -25.11 18.12 34.99
CA THR A 49 -24.86 19.06 36.09
C THR A 49 -24.44 20.41 35.50
N ALA A 50 -25.22 21.45 35.80
CA ALA A 50 -25.10 22.81 35.27
C ALA A 50 -25.21 23.82 36.44
N PRO A 51 -25.11 25.16 36.26
CA PRO A 51 -24.57 25.94 35.13
C PRO A 51 -23.59 27.09 35.54
N ALA A 52 -22.97 27.70 34.52
CA ALA A 52 -22.60 29.14 34.39
C ALA A 52 -21.58 29.86 35.32
N GLU A 53 -20.58 30.47 34.68
CA GLU A 53 -20.18 31.88 34.93
C GLU A 53 -19.86 32.54 33.55
N PRO A 54 -20.22 33.82 33.28
CA PRO A 54 -20.10 34.43 31.93
C PRO A 54 -18.69 34.94 31.56
N PRO A 55 -18.42 35.18 30.26
CA PRO A 55 -17.10 35.65 29.78
C PRO A 55 -16.81 37.11 30.14
N ARG A 56 -15.52 37.44 30.29
CA ARG A 56 -15.01 38.82 30.40
C ARG A 56 -14.46 39.32 29.05
N PRO A 57 -14.53 40.65 28.76
CA PRO A 57 -14.16 41.21 27.47
C PRO A 57 -12.65 41.37 27.25
N ASP A 58 -12.29 41.52 25.98
CA ASP A 58 -10.94 41.73 25.41
C ASP A 58 -10.40 43.16 25.60
N PRO A 59 -9.07 43.34 25.58
CA PRO A 59 -8.46 44.49 24.93
C PRO A 59 -7.25 44.16 24.03
N ALA A 60 -7.45 44.24 22.72
CA ALA A 60 -6.41 44.43 21.69
C ALA A 60 -5.72 45.83 21.79
N PRO A 61 -4.87 46.32 20.84
CA PRO A 61 -4.20 45.66 19.69
C PRO A 61 -2.68 45.98 19.59
N ARG A 62 -1.89 45.23 18.79
CA ARG A 62 -0.53 45.65 18.32
C ARG A 62 -0.15 45.20 16.90
N VAL A 63 -0.44 46.07 15.93
CA VAL A 63 0.43 46.63 14.86
C VAL A 63 1.50 45.73 14.19
N SER A 64 1.42 45.61 12.85
CA SER A 64 2.40 45.02 11.91
C SER A 64 3.67 45.88 11.70
N PRO A 65 4.77 45.38 11.08
CA PRO A 65 4.87 45.19 9.61
C PRO A 65 5.65 43.89 9.23
N GLU A 66 6.21 43.62 8.03
CA GLU A 66 6.34 44.35 6.75
C GLU A 66 6.44 43.38 5.52
N THR A 67 6.53 43.96 4.32
CA THR A 67 6.88 43.35 3.00
C THR A 67 8.43 43.40 2.76
N PRO A 68 9.07 42.88 1.66
CA PRO A 68 8.54 42.77 0.28
C PRO A 68 9.03 41.63 -0.69
N ARG A 69 8.22 41.44 -1.76
CA ARG A 69 8.61 41.31 -3.20
C ARG A 69 9.66 40.28 -3.68
N ALA A 70 9.21 39.33 -4.52
CA ALA A 70 9.84 38.98 -5.81
C ALA A 70 8.92 38.16 -6.76
N GLU A 71 8.41 38.78 -7.82
CA GLU A 71 8.27 38.16 -9.16
C GLU A 71 9.68 38.06 -9.80
N PRO A 72 9.98 37.27 -10.88
CA PRO A 72 9.16 37.19 -12.12
C PRO A 72 9.30 35.91 -13.02
N VAL A 73 8.79 36.01 -14.27
CA VAL A 73 9.14 35.24 -15.51
C VAL A 73 8.54 33.84 -15.76
N SER A 74 7.64 33.77 -16.76
CA SER A 74 7.30 32.62 -17.65
C SER A 74 8.18 32.64 -18.93
N PRO A 75 8.10 31.71 -19.92
CA PRO A 75 7.26 30.52 -20.12
C PRO A 75 8.17 29.24 -20.27
N PRO A 76 8.32 28.43 -21.37
CA PRO A 76 7.48 28.09 -22.55
C PRO A 76 7.47 26.61 -23.05
N VAL A 77 6.30 26.18 -23.57
CA VAL A 77 6.08 25.44 -24.85
C VAL A 77 6.61 23.98 -25.06
N ALA A 78 5.81 23.23 -25.84
CA ALA A 78 6.08 22.00 -26.63
C ALA A 78 5.99 20.60 -25.98
N GLU A 79 4.95 19.86 -26.40
CA GLU A 79 5.02 18.41 -26.64
C GLU A 79 5.95 18.11 -27.83
N PRO A 80 6.48 16.87 -27.92
CA PRO A 80 6.39 16.19 -29.23
C PRO A 80 5.82 14.77 -29.14
N VAL A 81 5.14 14.38 -30.22
CA VAL A 81 4.38 13.12 -30.36
C VAL A 81 5.28 11.90 -30.62
N SER A 82 4.83 10.73 -30.17
CA SER A 82 5.46 9.41 -30.30
C SER A 82 5.82 8.98 -31.73
N VAL A 83 6.94 8.25 -31.88
CA VAL A 83 7.10 7.22 -32.93
C VAL A 83 7.91 6.03 -32.37
N PRO A 84 7.40 4.77 -32.47
CA PRO A 84 8.07 3.61 -31.90
C PRO A 84 9.01 2.91 -32.90
N THR A 85 10.31 3.17 -32.82
CA THR A 85 11.32 2.40 -33.58
C THR A 85 11.55 1.02 -32.95
N ARG A 86 11.24 -0.05 -33.68
CA ARG A 86 11.39 -1.45 -33.26
C ARG A 86 12.64 -2.08 -33.87
N PRO A 87 13.66 -2.47 -33.08
CA PRO A 87 14.71 -3.38 -33.53
C PRO A 87 14.36 -4.82 -33.11
N GLN A 88 14.01 -5.67 -34.08
CA GLN A 88 14.13 -7.12 -33.90
C GLN A 88 15.57 -7.53 -34.25
N ALA A 89 16.28 -8.12 -33.29
CA ALA A 89 17.57 -8.75 -33.48
C ALA A 89 17.68 -9.93 -32.50
N GLU A 90 16.97 -11.02 -32.79
CA GLU A 90 16.82 -12.15 -31.87
C GLU A 90 18.02 -13.11 -31.97
N SER A 91 18.97 -12.99 -31.05
CA SER A 91 19.99 -14.02 -30.83
C SER A 91 19.38 -15.20 -30.06
N PRO A 92 19.40 -16.44 -30.60
CA PRO A 92 18.61 -17.55 -30.04
C PRO A 92 19.04 -17.97 -28.62
N ALA A 93 20.32 -17.79 -28.26
CA ALA A 93 20.82 -18.08 -26.91
C ALA A 93 20.19 -17.20 -25.81
N GLY A 94 19.63 -16.04 -26.15
CA GLY A 94 18.89 -15.19 -25.21
C GLY A 94 17.42 -15.57 -25.04
N ALA A 95 16.89 -16.44 -25.90
CA ALA A 95 15.48 -16.82 -25.89
C ALA A 95 15.16 -17.87 -24.81
N THR A 96 15.99 -18.91 -24.69
CA THR A 96 15.83 -20.00 -23.70
C THR A 96 15.89 -19.45 -22.27
N ALA A 97 16.99 -18.83 -21.84
CA ALA A 97 17.14 -18.33 -20.48
C ALA A 97 16.04 -17.33 -20.04
N ARG A 98 15.44 -16.58 -20.99
CA ARG A 98 14.28 -15.69 -20.74
C ARG A 98 12.93 -16.41 -20.71
N GLN A 99 12.84 -17.59 -21.31
CA GLN A 99 11.70 -18.49 -21.22
C GLN A 99 11.78 -19.35 -19.94
N ASP A 100 12.96 -19.87 -19.58
CA ASP A 100 13.21 -20.73 -18.42
C ASP A 100 12.81 -20.02 -17.12
N GLY A 101 13.43 -18.89 -16.78
CA GLY A 101 13.07 -18.10 -15.59
C GLY A 101 11.61 -17.59 -15.58
N ARG A 102 10.97 -17.51 -16.76
CA ARG A 102 9.54 -17.21 -16.90
C ARG A 102 8.66 -18.45 -16.67
N GLN A 103 9.13 -19.65 -16.98
CA GLN A 103 8.48 -20.91 -16.62
C GLN A 103 8.62 -21.19 -15.12
N ASP A 104 9.81 -20.96 -14.53
CA ASP A 104 10.06 -21.06 -13.08
C ASP A 104 9.11 -20.15 -12.30
N SER A 105 9.08 -18.86 -12.66
CA SER A 105 8.16 -17.87 -12.05
C SER A 105 6.68 -18.29 -12.11
N ARG A 106 6.28 -19.04 -13.16
CA ARG A 106 4.93 -19.58 -13.31
C ARG A 106 4.72 -20.87 -12.52
N GLN A 107 5.74 -21.72 -12.38
CA GLN A 107 5.67 -22.94 -11.58
C GLN A 107 5.64 -22.63 -10.08
N GLU A 108 6.45 -21.68 -9.64
CA GLU A 108 6.44 -21.15 -8.27
C GLU A 108 5.11 -20.44 -7.96
N GLY A 109 4.62 -19.64 -8.91
CA GLY A 109 3.27 -19.07 -8.85
C GLY A 109 2.13 -20.11 -8.80
N ARG A 110 2.34 -21.33 -9.32
CA ARG A 110 1.39 -22.45 -9.15
C ARG A 110 1.53 -23.12 -7.79
N ARG A 111 2.75 -23.45 -7.36
CA ARG A 111 3.05 -24.06 -6.04
C ARG A 111 2.45 -23.23 -4.90
N LEU A 112 2.70 -21.93 -4.90
CA LEU A 112 2.23 -21.03 -3.86
C LEU A 112 0.69 -20.94 -3.80
N MET A 113 0.01 -21.02 -4.94
CA MET A 113 -1.46 -21.04 -4.96
C MET A 113 -2.03 -22.41 -4.53
N ALA A 114 -1.34 -23.53 -4.82
CA ALA A 114 -1.74 -24.84 -4.34
C ALA A 114 -1.54 -24.99 -2.82
N ALA A 115 -0.46 -24.46 -2.26
CA ALA A 115 -0.26 -24.39 -0.82
C ALA A 115 -1.30 -23.49 -0.12
N ALA A 116 -1.75 -22.41 -0.76
CA ALA A 116 -2.83 -21.56 -0.22
C ALA A 116 -4.21 -22.25 -0.24
N GLU A 117 -4.46 -23.13 -1.21
CA GLU A 117 -5.63 -24.00 -1.30
C GLU A 117 -5.57 -25.09 -0.22
N GLU A 118 -4.40 -25.70 0.00
CA GLU A 118 -4.15 -26.66 1.07
C GLU A 118 -4.35 -26.05 2.47
N ILE A 119 -3.83 -24.86 2.75
CA ILE A 119 -4.02 -24.12 4.02
C ILE A 119 -5.52 -23.84 4.30
N LEU A 120 -6.30 -23.44 3.30
CA LEU A 120 -7.75 -23.25 3.44
C LEU A 120 -8.52 -24.58 3.61
N THR A 121 -7.95 -25.69 3.12
CA THR A 121 -8.51 -27.03 3.30
C THR A 121 -8.23 -27.56 4.71
N GLU A 122 -6.99 -27.48 5.18
CA GLU A 122 -6.55 -27.89 6.53
C GLU A 122 -7.28 -27.11 7.63
N SER A 123 -7.45 -25.80 7.45
CA SER A 123 -8.08 -24.93 8.44
C SER A 123 -9.61 -25.00 8.45
N GLY A 124 -10.23 -25.54 7.39
CA GLY A 124 -11.68 -25.70 7.24
C GLY A 124 -12.50 -24.40 7.32
N ARG A 125 -11.87 -23.22 7.21
CA ARG A 125 -12.48 -21.92 7.48
C ARG A 125 -12.01 -20.83 6.52
N PRO A 126 -12.78 -19.74 6.32
CA PRO A 126 -12.28 -18.53 5.69
C PRO A 126 -11.12 -17.92 6.49
N MET A 127 -10.08 -17.45 5.80
CA MET A 127 -8.90 -16.82 6.41
C MET A 127 -8.57 -15.50 5.71
N HIS A 128 -8.00 -14.55 6.45
CA HIS A 128 -7.47 -13.31 5.89
C HIS A 128 -6.15 -13.57 5.14
N ALA A 129 -5.89 -12.81 4.07
CA ALA A 129 -4.67 -12.95 3.26
C ALA A 129 -3.36 -12.86 4.06
N ALA A 130 -3.36 -12.14 5.20
CA ALA A 130 -2.21 -12.10 6.11
C ALA A 130 -1.98 -13.44 6.84
N GLU A 131 -3.03 -14.10 7.34
CA GLU A 131 -2.93 -15.43 7.99
C GLU A 131 -2.48 -16.49 6.98
N ILE A 132 -3.01 -16.44 5.75
CA ILE A 132 -2.62 -17.36 4.67
C ILE A 132 -1.14 -17.12 4.32
N TRP A 133 -0.70 -15.85 4.24
CA TRP A 133 0.71 -15.53 4.00
C TRP A 133 1.63 -16.01 5.13
N GLU A 134 1.24 -15.86 6.39
CA GLU A 134 2.02 -16.32 7.55
C GLU A 134 2.29 -17.82 7.47
N GLN A 135 1.27 -18.63 7.14
CA GLN A 135 1.45 -20.08 6.96
C GLN A 135 2.25 -20.44 5.70
N LEU A 136 2.12 -19.70 4.59
CA LEU A 136 2.96 -19.88 3.41
C LEU A 136 4.45 -19.57 3.70
N ALA A 137 4.72 -18.52 4.47
CA ALA A 137 6.06 -18.14 4.90
C ALA A 137 6.65 -19.15 5.89
N ALA A 138 5.85 -19.69 6.82
CA ALA A 138 6.25 -20.78 7.70
C ALA A 138 6.60 -22.08 6.93
N ARG A 139 5.95 -22.30 5.78
CA ARG A 139 6.29 -23.37 4.81
C ARG A 139 7.48 -23.02 3.90
N GLY A 140 8.17 -21.90 4.13
CA GLY A 140 9.36 -21.48 3.40
C GLY A 140 9.11 -20.86 2.02
N LEU A 141 7.85 -20.60 1.64
CA LEU A 141 7.52 -20.02 0.35
C LEU A 141 7.75 -18.50 0.35
N THR A 142 8.26 -17.96 -0.76
CA THR A 142 8.57 -16.53 -0.89
C THR A 142 7.71 -15.85 -1.96
N LEU A 143 7.43 -14.56 -1.77
CA LEU A 143 6.67 -13.73 -2.70
C LEU A 143 7.51 -12.51 -3.10
N PRO A 144 7.91 -12.35 -4.38
CA PRO A 144 8.70 -11.20 -4.80
C PRO A 144 7.87 -9.92 -4.79
N GLY A 145 8.31 -8.95 -4.00
CA GLY A 145 7.70 -7.62 -3.84
C GLY A 145 8.16 -6.95 -2.53
N HIS A 146 7.77 -5.69 -2.33
CA HIS A 146 7.94 -4.99 -1.04
C HIS A 146 6.87 -5.41 -0.02
N ASP A 147 5.67 -5.78 -0.49
CA ASP A 147 4.57 -6.28 0.32
C ASP A 147 4.10 -7.64 -0.24
N PRO A 148 4.42 -8.76 0.43
CA PRO A 148 3.96 -10.07 0.01
C PRO A 148 2.48 -10.31 0.29
N VAL A 149 1.87 -9.63 1.28
CA VAL A 149 0.45 -9.80 1.63
C VAL A 149 -0.43 -9.13 0.57
N ALA A 150 -0.11 -7.90 0.15
CA ALA A 150 -0.81 -7.25 -0.97
C ALA A 150 -0.59 -7.98 -2.30
N ALA A 151 0.61 -8.55 -2.51
CA ALA A 151 0.89 -9.37 -3.69
C ALA A 151 0.11 -10.69 -3.69
N LEU A 152 -0.04 -11.36 -2.53
CA LEU A 152 -0.88 -12.54 -2.36
C LEU A 152 -2.37 -12.19 -2.57
N ASN A 153 -2.87 -11.18 -1.87
CA ASN A 153 -4.25 -10.69 -1.96
C ASN A 153 -4.63 -10.40 -3.43
N THR A 154 -3.76 -9.73 -4.17
CA THR A 154 -3.94 -9.44 -5.62
C THR A 154 -4.04 -10.72 -6.47
N ARG A 155 -3.30 -11.78 -6.13
CA ARG A 155 -3.35 -13.07 -6.84
C ARG A 155 -4.61 -13.87 -6.48
N LEU A 156 -4.96 -13.94 -5.19
CA LEU A 156 -6.17 -14.60 -4.70
C LEU A 156 -7.44 -13.94 -5.24
N TRP A 157 -7.53 -12.60 -5.21
CA TRP A 157 -8.64 -11.86 -5.82
C TRP A 157 -8.80 -12.20 -7.30
N LYS A 158 -7.70 -12.18 -8.09
CA LYS A 158 -7.76 -12.52 -9.52
C LYS A 158 -8.20 -13.96 -9.79
N ARG A 159 -7.81 -14.93 -8.95
CA ARG A 159 -8.34 -16.31 -9.04
C ARG A 159 -9.82 -16.41 -8.66
N ALA A 160 -10.25 -15.69 -7.63
CA ALA A 160 -11.64 -15.69 -7.20
C ALA A 160 -12.56 -15.01 -8.23
N GLN A 161 -12.11 -13.91 -8.83
CA GLN A 161 -12.83 -13.22 -9.90
C GLN A 161 -12.96 -14.07 -11.18
N ALA A 162 -12.05 -15.02 -11.39
CA ALA A 162 -12.07 -15.98 -12.49
C ALA A 162 -12.96 -17.23 -12.20
N GLY A 163 -13.70 -17.27 -11.09
CA GLY A 163 -14.61 -18.38 -10.76
C GLY A 163 -13.90 -19.71 -10.49
N THR A 164 -12.70 -19.67 -9.92
CA THR A 164 -11.88 -20.86 -9.64
C THR A 164 -11.98 -21.29 -8.16
N VAL A 165 -11.11 -22.21 -7.74
CA VAL A 165 -10.91 -22.75 -6.37
C VAL A 165 -11.18 -21.79 -5.20
N PHE A 166 -10.90 -20.49 -5.35
CA PHE A 166 -11.02 -19.52 -4.25
C PHE A 166 -12.28 -18.67 -4.35
N ARG A 167 -12.93 -18.42 -3.22
CA ARG A 167 -14.03 -17.47 -3.08
C ARG A 167 -13.62 -16.33 -2.14
N ARG A 168 -13.74 -15.07 -2.58
CA ARG A 168 -13.62 -13.90 -1.69
C ARG A 168 -14.91 -13.77 -0.87
N LEU A 169 -14.78 -13.62 0.44
CA LEU A 169 -15.90 -13.59 1.40
C LEU A 169 -15.97 -12.29 2.21
N GLY A 170 -14.89 -11.50 2.21
CA GLY A 170 -14.82 -10.18 2.85
C GLY A 170 -13.69 -9.36 2.24
N ASP A 171 -13.26 -8.29 2.92
CA ASP A 171 -12.04 -7.62 2.49
C ASP A 171 -10.81 -8.46 2.84
N ALA A 172 -10.00 -8.76 1.82
CA ALA A 172 -8.88 -9.71 1.84
C ALA A 172 -9.13 -11.08 2.52
N VAL A 173 -10.38 -11.45 2.85
CA VAL A 173 -10.78 -12.76 3.40
C VAL A 173 -11.19 -13.69 2.26
N TYR A 174 -10.57 -14.88 2.25
CA TYR A 174 -10.77 -15.92 1.25
C TYR A 174 -11.15 -17.24 1.90
N GLY A 175 -12.01 -17.99 1.24
CA GLY A 175 -12.30 -19.40 1.52
C GLY A 175 -12.24 -20.20 0.22
N LEU A 176 -12.50 -21.51 0.31
CA LEU A 176 -12.69 -22.35 -0.88
C LEU A 176 -14.04 -22.03 -1.56
N ALA A 177 -14.09 -22.20 -2.87
CA ALA A 177 -15.33 -22.31 -3.62
C ALA A 177 -15.87 -23.74 -3.47
N SER A 178 -17.12 -23.84 -2.99
CA SER A 178 -17.88 -25.10 -2.83
C SER A 178 -18.58 -25.49 -4.13
#